data_AF-A0A7C6YV84-F1
#
_entry.id   AF-A0A7C6YV84-F1
#
_cell.length_a   1.000
_cell.length_b   1.000
_cell.length_c   1.000
_cell.angle_alpha   90.00
_cell.angle_beta   90.00
_cell.angle_gamma   90.00
#
_symmetry.space_group_name_H-M   'P 1'
#
loop_
_entity.id
_entity.type
_entity.pdbx_description
1 polymer ?
#
loop_
_entity_poly.entity_id
_entity_poly.type
_entity_poly.pdbx_seq_one_letter_code
_entity_poly.pdbx_strand_id
1 'polypeptide(L)'
;MELINYTLKWVWEVMDEVLPQYPDICKCERCRYDIAAFAANRLAPFYVVSRQGSVFTKTKLLSQQSRTDILAEVIKAIEIVSKNPHYQE
;
A
#
# COMPACT_ATOMS: atom_id res chain seq x y z
N MET A 1 19.77 11.59 6.59
CA MET A 1 18.45 11.61 7.24
C MET A 1 17.43 11.68 6.13
N GLU A 2 16.45 10.77 6.13
CA GLU A 2 15.44 10.65 5.06
C GLU A 2 14.06 10.69 5.70
N LEU A 3 13.13 11.42 5.07
CA LEU A 3 11.72 11.45 5.47
C LEU A 3 10.97 10.35 4.72
N ILE A 4 10.43 9.39 5.46
CA ILE A 4 9.80 8.20 4.89
C ILE A 4 8.31 8.18 5.26
N ASN A 5 7.44 7.93 4.29
CA ASN A 5 6.03 7.59 4.53
C ASN A 5 5.90 6.07 4.65
N TYR A 6 5.76 5.58 5.88
CA TYR A 6 5.62 4.16 6.16
C TYR A 6 4.26 3.59 5.77
N THR A 7 3.19 4.39 5.79
CA THR A 7 1.88 3.97 5.29
C THR A 7 1.98 3.56 3.82
N LEU A 8 2.62 4.40 2.99
CA LEU A 8 2.84 4.08 1.59
C LEU A 8 3.69 2.82 1.41
N LYS A 9 4.76 2.68 2.22
CA LYS A 9 5.62 1.49 2.18
C LYS A 9 4.84 0.21 2.49
N TRP A 10 4.03 0.21 3.55
CA TRP A 10 3.22 -0.95 3.93
C TRP A 10 2.13 -1.27 2.91
N VAL A 11 1.53 -0.25 2.27
CA VAL A 11 0.60 -0.47 1.16
C VAL A 11 1.26 -1.27 0.04
N TRP A 12 2.48 -0.91 -0.37
CA TRP A 12 3.23 -1.68 -1.38
C TRP A 12 3.51 -3.11 -0.93
N GLU A 13 3.98 -3.30 0.31
CA GLU A 13 4.25 -4.64 0.85
C GLU A 13 2.99 -5.52 0.85
N VAL A 14 1.84 -5.00 1.29
CA VAL A 14 0.56 -5.73 1.28
C VAL A 14 0.08 -6.00 -0.15
N MET A 15 0.25 -5.05 -1.07
CA MET A 15 -0.13 -5.26 -2.47
C MET A 15 0.68 -6.39 -3.11
N ASP A 16 1.98 -6.49 -2.84
CA ASP A 16 2.82 -7.54 -3.38
C ASP A 16 2.42 -8.94 -2.85
N GLU A 17 1.86 -9.01 -1.64
CA GLU A 17 1.30 -10.23 -1.05
C GLU A 17 -0.10 -10.59 -1.61
N VAL A 18 -0.92 -9.59 -1.90
CA VAL A 18 -2.36 -9.76 -2.22
C VAL A 18 -2.61 -9.89 -3.72
N LEU A 19 -1.96 -9.07 -4.55
CA LEU A 19 -2.18 -9.07 -6.01
C LEU A 19 -1.99 -10.42 -6.70
N PRO A 20 -1.06 -11.31 -6.28
CA PRO A 20 -0.96 -12.65 -6.85
C PRO A 20 -2.24 -13.49 -6.74
N GLN A 21 -3.10 -13.22 -5.76
CA GLN A 21 -4.35 -13.94 -5.52
C GLN A 21 -5.49 -13.53 -6.47
N TYR A 22 -5.30 -12.48 -7.26
CA TYR A 22 -6.28 -11.96 -8.23
C TYR A 22 -5.77 -12.18 -9.67
N PRO A 23 -5.85 -13.39 -10.24
CA PRO A 23 -5.27 -13.67 -11.56
C PRO A 23 -5.93 -12.89 -12.71
N ASP A 24 -7.22 -12.55 -12.58
CA ASP A 24 -8.05 -12.03 -13.67
C ASP A 24 -8.05 -10.50 -13.81
N ILE A 25 -7.18 -9.78 -13.09
CA ILE A 25 -7.12 -8.31 -13.10
C ILE A 25 -5.86 -7.80 -13.82
N CYS A 26 -5.93 -6.59 -14.37
CA CYS A 26 -4.74 -5.90 -14.87
C CYS A 26 -3.79 -5.53 -13.72
N LYS A 27 -2.50 -5.87 -13.87
CA LYS A 27 -1.42 -5.61 -12.89
C LYS A 27 -0.27 -4.81 -13.51
N CYS A 28 -0.53 -4.09 -14.60
CA CYS A 28 0.46 -3.20 -15.19
C CYS A 28 0.90 -2.15 -14.18
N GLU A 29 2.04 -1.51 -14.44
CA GLU A 29 2.61 -0.49 -13.56
C GLU A 29 1.57 0.58 -13.20
N ARG A 30 0.82 1.08 -14.19
CA ARG A 30 -0.22 2.09 -13.98
C ARG A 30 -1.32 1.62 -13.02
N CYS A 31 -1.90 0.44 -13.26
CA CYS A 31 -2.94 -0.12 -12.38
C CYS A 31 -2.41 -0.34 -10.96
N ARG A 32 -1.15 -0.77 -10.79
CA ARG A 32 -0.53 -0.88 -9.46
C ARG A 32 -0.43 0.49 -8.78
N TYR A 33 0.03 1.53 -9.48
CA TYR A 33 0.05 2.88 -8.90
C TYR A 33 -1.33 3.40 -8.56
N ASP A 34 -2.34 3.14 -9.37
CA ASP A 34 -3.72 3.56 -9.10
C ASP A 34 -4.28 2.86 -7.85
N ILE A 35 -4.02 1.56 -7.69
CA ILE A 35 -4.38 0.79 -6.49
C ILE A 35 -3.67 1.37 -5.25
N ALA A 36 -2.36 1.59 -5.35
CA ALA A 36 -1.56 2.15 -4.25
C ALA A 36 -2.04 3.55 -3.85
N ALA A 37 -2.29 4.42 -4.83
CA ALA A 37 -2.78 5.77 -4.61
C ALA A 37 -4.18 5.77 -3.98
N PHE A 38 -5.08 4.91 -4.47
CA PHE A 38 -6.43 4.78 -3.92
C PHE A 38 -6.40 4.36 -2.45
N ALA A 39 -5.61 3.33 -2.11
CA ALA A 39 -5.49 2.81 -0.75
C ALA A 39 -4.80 3.83 0.16
N ALA A 40 -3.65 4.37 -0.25
CA ALA A 40 -2.87 5.31 0.56
C ALA A 40 -3.64 6.59 0.88
N ASN A 41 -4.44 7.12 -0.05
CA ASN A 41 -5.27 8.32 0.18
C ASN A 41 -6.37 8.12 1.22
N ARG A 42 -6.69 6.88 1.60
CA ARG A 42 -7.73 6.53 2.59
C ARG A 42 -7.16 6.13 3.95
N LEU A 43 -5.85 6.09 4.05
CA LEU A 43 -5.13 5.72 5.26
C LEU A 43 -4.46 6.95 5.86
N ALA A 44 -4.38 7.00 7.19
CA ALA A 44 -3.62 8.07 7.84
C ALA A 44 -2.14 7.98 7.43
N PRO A 45 -1.53 9.06 6.95
CA PRO A 45 -0.13 9.04 6.57
C PRO A 45 0.75 8.94 7.82
N PHE A 46 1.77 8.09 7.77
CA PHE A 46 2.74 7.92 8.86
C PHE A 46 4.15 8.28 8.40
N TYR A 47 4.52 9.54 8.63
CA TYR A 47 5.82 10.08 8.27
C TYR A 47 6.82 9.97 9.41
N VAL A 48 8.02 9.45 9.11
CA VAL A 48 9.11 9.35 10.09
C VAL A 48 10.43 9.73 9.46
N VAL A 49 11.26 10.46 10.22
CA VAL A 49 12.65 10.76 9.84
C VAL A 49 13.55 9.63 10.34
N SER A 50 14.19 8.92 9.41
CA SER A 50 15.04 7.78 9.76
C SER A 50 16.45 8.23 10.20
N ARG A 51 16.86 7.80 11.41
CA ARG A 51 18.25 7.88 11.93
C ARG A 51 18.77 6.56 12.55
N GLN A 52 18.13 5.42 12.23
CA GLN A 52 18.40 4.03 12.69
C GLN A 52 17.99 3.63 14.13
N GLY A 53 17.69 2.34 14.30
CA GLY A 53 17.53 1.62 15.58
C GLY A 53 16.16 1.77 16.25
N SER A 54 15.98 2.82 17.04
CA SER A 54 14.80 3.02 17.90
C SER A 54 13.52 3.31 17.12
N VAL A 55 13.66 3.98 15.98
CA VAL A 55 12.56 4.27 15.03
C VAL A 55 12.00 2.97 14.44
N PHE A 56 12.87 2.04 14.07
CA PHE A 56 12.46 0.79 13.40
C PHE A 56 11.56 -0.07 14.29
N THR A 57 11.90 -0.21 15.57
CA THR A 57 11.10 -0.99 16.53
C THR A 57 9.70 -0.39 16.72
N LYS A 58 9.59 0.95 16.83
CA LYS A 58 8.28 1.62 16.92
C LYS A 58 7.46 1.45 15.64
N THR A 59 8.09 1.60 14.47
CA THR A 59 7.40 1.40 13.19
C THR A 59 6.88 -0.02 13.02
N LYS A 60 7.62 -1.04 13.49
CA LYS A 60 7.24 -2.45 13.35
C LYS A 60 6.10 -2.87 14.28
N LEU A 61 6.00 -2.26 15.47
CA LEU A 61 4.85 -2.48 16.35
C LEU A 61 3.57 -1.87 15.75
N LEU A 62 3.67 -0.62 15.27
CA LEU A 62 2.56 0.08 14.60
C LEU A 62 2.12 -0.65 13.31
N SER A 63 3.07 -1.18 12.52
CA SER A 63 2.77 -1.90 11.29
C SER A 63 1.90 -3.14 11.50
N GLN A 64 2.12 -3.90 12.57
CA GLN A 64 1.31 -5.10 12.86
C GLN A 64 -0.15 -4.74 13.14
N GLN A 65 -0.40 -3.62 13.82
CA GLN A 65 -1.75 -3.17 14.16
C GLN A 65 -2.44 -2.49 12.97
N SER A 66 -1.70 -1.77 12.13
CA SER A 66 -2.20 -1.14 10.91
C SER A 66 -2.45 -2.09 9.73
N ARG A 67 -1.92 -3.33 9.78
CA ARG A 67 -1.96 -4.23 8.61
C ARG A 67 -3.38 -4.61 8.17
N THR A 68 -4.31 -4.79 9.11
CA THR A 68 -5.71 -5.13 8.78
C THR A 68 -6.39 -4.01 8.00
N ASP A 69 -6.21 -2.75 8.42
CA ASP A 69 -6.79 -1.59 7.75
C ASP A 69 -6.19 -1.42 6.35
N ILE A 70 -4.88 -1.59 6.23
CA ILE A 70 -4.18 -1.53 4.94
C ILE A 70 -4.70 -2.63 4.00
N LEU A 71 -4.83 -3.87 4.49
CA LEU A 71 -5.37 -4.97 3.70
C LEU A 71 -6.79 -4.67 3.21
N ALA A 72 -7.66 -4.16 4.09
CA ALA A 72 -9.03 -3.82 3.73
C ALA A 72 -9.08 -2.73 2.64
N GLU A 73 -8.27 -1.68 2.75
CA GLU A 73 -8.21 -0.61 1.74
C GLU A 73 -7.56 -1.07 0.43
N VAL A 74 -6.56 -1.96 0.47
CA VAL A 74 -5.95 -2.56 -0.73
C VAL A 74 -6.97 -3.43 -1.48
N ILE A 75 -7.75 -4.25 -0.78
CA ILE A 75 -8.81 -5.07 -1.40
C ILE A 75 -9.85 -4.18 -2.09
N LYS A 76 -10.33 -3.13 -1.40
CA LYS A 76 -11.28 -2.17 -2.00
C LYS A 76 -10.68 -1.47 -3.22
N ALA A 77 -9.41 -1.09 -3.16
CA ALA A 77 -8.71 -0.47 -4.28
C ALA A 77 -8.63 -1.41 -5.49
N ILE A 78 -8.30 -2.69 -5.26
CA ILE A 78 -8.29 -3.73 -6.30
C ILE A 78 -9.67 -3.85 -6.95
N GLU A 79 -10.75 -3.93 -6.17
CA GLU A 79 -12.11 -4.05 -6.69
C GLU A 79 -12.55 -2.85 -7.55
N ILE A 80 -12.07 -1.66 -7.22
CA ILE A 80 -12.44 -0.43 -7.94
C ILE A 80 -11.62 -0.29 -9.23
N VAL A 81 -10.31 -0.48 -9.14
CA VAL A 81 -9.41 -0.35 -10.30
C VAL A 81 -9.64 -1.48 -11.30
N SER A 82 -9.90 -2.71 -10.83
CA SER A 82 -10.18 -3.86 -11.73
C SER A 82 -11.47 -3.74 -12.53
N LYS A 83 -12.43 -2.90 -12.10
CA LYS A 83 -13.67 -2.61 -12.86
C LYS A 83 -13.45 -1.61 -13.99
N ASN A 84 -12.46 -0.74 -13.87
CA ASN A 84 -12.10 0.25 -14.89
C ASN A 84 -10.58 0.24 -15.13
N PRO A 85 -10.02 -0.89 -15.60
CA PRO A 85 -8.59 -1.00 -15.85
C PRO A 85 -8.20 -0.05 -16.98
N HIS A 86 -7.09 0.65 -16.80
CA HIS A 86 -6.48 1.43 -17.87
C HIS A 86 -5.86 0.47 -18.90
N TYR A 87 -6.67 0.02 -19.85
CA TYR A 87 -6.20 -0.54 -21.11
C TYR A 87 -5.98 0.65 -22.05
N GLN A 88 -4.72 0.95 -22.37
CA GLN A 88 -4.26 2.04 -23.26
C GLN A 88 -4.09 3.42 -22.60
N GLU A 89 -2.92 3.62 -21.99
CA GLU A 89 -2.03 4.71 -22.39
C GLU A 89 -0.72 4.09 -22.91
#